data_AF-A0A8S7CWE9-F1
#
_entry.id   AF-A0A8S7CWE9-F1
#
_cell.length_a   1.000
_cell.length_b   1.000
_cell.length_c   1.000
_cell.angle_alpha   90.00
_cell.angle_beta   90.00
_cell.angle_gamma   90.00
#
_symmetry.space_group_name_H-M   'P 1'
#
loop_
_entity.id
_entity.type
_entity.pdbx_description
1 polymer ?
#
loop_
_entity_poly.entity_id
_entity_poly.type
_entity_poly.pdbx_seq_one_letter_code
_entity_poly.pdbx_strand_id
1 'polypeptide(L)'
;MLVSLVGYHMDFFEKTNADKNSIGFTYQDYVALKHALELKPEEHIGIEVYDDLHLESIEGHKTLVQVKHSINKSNITNKDIDLWKTLYNWSEAIKTIGDKSISL
;
A
#
# COMPACT_ATOMS: atom_id res chain seq x y z
N MET A 1 -26.61 10.29 31.32
CA MET A 1 -25.15 10.44 31.51
C MET A 1 -24.35 9.14 31.34
N LEU A 2 -24.99 7.97 31.18
CA LEU A 2 -24.27 6.69 31.00
C LEU A 2 -24.09 6.26 29.53
N VAL A 3 -24.84 6.84 28.58
CA VAL A 3 -24.78 6.47 27.16
C VAL A 3 -23.51 7.02 26.46
N SER A 4 -22.97 8.14 26.94
CA SER A 4 -21.79 8.78 26.33
C SER A 4 -20.46 8.09 26.66
N LEU A 5 -20.37 7.36 27.78
CA LEU A 5 -19.14 6.71 28.22
C LEU A 5 -18.89 5.38 27.48
N VAL A 6 -19.97 4.64 27.16
CA VAL A 6 -19.91 3.39 26.38
C VAL A 6 -19.46 3.66 24.94
N GLY A 7 -19.95 4.74 24.33
CA GLY A 7 -19.54 5.13 22.97
C GLY A 7 -18.04 5.46 22.87
N TYR A 8 -17.46 6.11 23.89
CA TYR A 8 -16.04 6.47 23.89
C TYR A 8 -15.11 5.24 24.04
N HIS A 9 -15.53 4.25 24.84
CA HIS A 9 -14.78 3.00 25.00
C HIS A 9 -14.84 2.09 23.77
N MET A 10 -15.97 2.08 23.05
CA MET A 10 -16.12 1.30 21.82
C MET A 10 -15.24 1.85 20.67
N ASP A 11 -15.13 3.18 20.59
CA ASP A 11 -14.31 3.91 19.60
C ASP A 11 -12.81 3.59 19.68
N PHE A 12 -12.33 3.23 20.88
CA PHE A 12 -10.93 2.87 21.10
C PHE A 12 -10.57 1.50 20.55
N PHE A 13 -11.42 0.49 20.78
CA PHE A 13 -11.22 -0.88 20.26
C PHE A 13 -11.52 -0.99 18.76
N GLU A 14 -12.40 -0.13 18.24
CA GLU A 14 -12.66 -0.02 16.80
C GLU A 14 -11.46 0.50 15.99
N LYS A 15 -10.56 1.26 16.61
CA LYS A 15 -9.35 1.83 15.98
C LYS A 15 -8.20 0.84 15.86
N THR A 16 -8.20 -0.23 16.65
CA THR A 16 -7.15 -1.27 16.67
C THR A 16 -7.65 -2.63 16.20
N ASN A 17 -8.88 -2.68 15.68
CA ASN A 17 -9.55 -3.92 15.29
C ASN A 17 -8.78 -4.62 14.16
N ALA A 18 -8.24 -5.81 14.45
CA ALA A 18 -7.46 -6.62 13.52
C ALA A 18 -8.23 -6.92 12.21
N ASP A 19 -9.55 -7.01 12.29
CA ASP A 19 -10.47 -7.25 11.16
C ASP A 19 -10.46 -6.11 10.12
N LYS A 20 -10.20 -4.85 10.52
CA LYS A 20 -10.09 -3.74 9.57
C LYS A 20 -8.75 -3.78 8.83
N ASN A 21 -7.68 -4.21 9.51
CA ASN A 21 -6.37 -4.38 8.91
C ASN A 21 -6.32 -5.59 7.95
N SER A 22 -7.01 -6.69 8.28
CA SER A 22 -7.06 -7.88 7.41
C SER A 22 -7.74 -7.62 6.06
N ILE A 23 -8.69 -6.69 6.00
CA ILE A 23 -9.36 -6.29 4.74
C ILE A 23 -8.40 -5.55 3.81
N GLY A 24 -7.54 -4.68 4.36
CA GLY A 24 -6.50 -3.99 3.60
C GLY A 24 -5.57 -4.98 2.90
N PHE A 25 -5.05 -5.95 3.66
CA PHE A 25 -4.19 -7.01 3.11
C PHE A 25 -4.92 -7.91 2.11
N THR A 26 -6.18 -8.27 2.36
CA THR A 26 -6.98 -9.06 1.38
C THR A 26 -7.16 -8.31 0.06
N TYR A 27 -7.37 -6.99 0.12
CA TYR A 27 -7.50 -6.17 -1.08
C TYR A 27 -6.16 -6.01 -1.80
N GLN A 28 -5.05 -5.89 -1.06
CA GLN A 28 -3.70 -5.91 -1.63
C GLN A 28 -3.42 -7.23 -2.36
N ASP A 29 -3.75 -8.38 -1.78
CA ASP A 29 -3.61 -9.69 -2.43
C ASP A 29 -4.44 -9.76 -3.72
N TYR A 30 -5.66 -9.21 -3.70
CA TYR A 30 -6.50 -9.13 -4.89
C TYR A 30 -5.87 -8.26 -6.00
N VAL A 31 -5.32 -7.09 -5.65
CA VAL A 31 -4.62 -6.21 -6.60
C VAL A 31 -3.37 -6.90 -7.14
N ALA A 32 -2.62 -7.60 -6.28
CA ALA A 32 -1.45 -8.38 -6.67
C ALA A 32 -1.81 -9.46 -7.69
N LEU A 33 -2.86 -10.24 -7.43
CA LEU A 33 -3.34 -11.27 -8.34
C LEU A 33 -3.75 -10.69 -9.69
N LYS A 34 -4.44 -9.55 -9.71
CA LYS A 34 -4.81 -8.87 -10.96
C LYS A 34 -3.57 -8.55 -11.79
N HIS A 35 -2.53 -8.01 -11.18
CA HIS A 35 -1.28 -7.72 -11.88
C HIS A 35 -0.54 -8.98 -12.31
N ALA A 36 -0.52 -10.02 -11.47
CA ALA A 36 0.12 -11.30 -11.78
C ALA A 36 -0.47 -11.96 -13.04
N LEU A 37 -1.78 -11.81 -13.27
CA LEU A 37 -2.46 -12.30 -14.48
C LEU A 37 -2.07 -11.52 -15.75
N GLU A 38 -1.52 -10.32 -15.62
CA GLU A 38 -1.14 -9.43 -16.72
C GLU A 38 0.38 -9.46 -17.01
N LEU A 39 1.18 -10.20 -16.23
CA LEU A 39 2.63 -10.29 -16.41
C LEU A 39 3.00 -10.99 -17.71
N LYS A 40 4.03 -10.44 -18.37
CA LYS A 40 4.71 -11.09 -19.50
C LYS A 40 5.81 -12.02 -18.99
N PRO A 41 6.34 -12.92 -19.84
CA PRO A 41 7.51 -13.70 -19.50
C PRO A 41 8.66 -12.81 -19.01
N GLU A 42 9.34 -13.25 -17.95
CA GLU A 42 10.44 -12.54 -17.28
C GLU A 42 10.06 -11.19 -16.61
N GLU A 43 8.77 -10.88 -16.48
CA GLU A 43 8.31 -9.82 -15.58
C GLU A 43 7.98 -10.39 -14.20
N HIS A 44 8.17 -9.57 -13.16
CA HIS A 44 7.96 -10.00 -11.78
C HIS A 44 7.05 -9.05 -11.03
N ILE A 45 6.35 -9.59 -10.04
CA ILE A 45 5.64 -8.84 -9.01
C ILE A 45 6.20 -9.24 -7.65
N GLY A 46 6.39 -8.27 -6.76
CA GLY A 46 6.69 -8.56 -5.37
C GLY A 46 5.77 -7.78 -4.42
N ILE A 47 5.51 -8.38 -3.28
CA ILE A 47 4.57 -7.92 -2.26
C ILE A 47 5.38 -7.56 -1.02
N GLU A 48 5.17 -6.38 -0.43
CA GLU A 48 5.87 -5.91 0.79
C GLU A 48 7.42 -5.87 0.69
N VAL A 49 7.95 -5.54 -0.50
CA VAL A 49 9.42 -5.44 -0.72
C VAL A 49 9.89 -3.99 -0.83
N TYR A 50 9.32 -3.23 -1.77
CA TYR A 50 9.65 -1.82 -2.00
C TYR A 50 8.50 -0.87 -1.68
N ASP A 51 7.28 -1.38 -1.70
CA ASP A 51 6.02 -0.78 -1.30
C ASP A 51 5.02 -1.94 -1.08
N ASP A 52 3.73 -1.66 -0.84
CA ASP A 52 2.68 -2.69 -0.72
C ASP A 52 2.81 -3.71 -1.86
N LEU A 53 2.98 -3.21 -3.10
CA LEU A 53 3.34 -3.99 -4.28
C LEU A 53 4.41 -3.28 -5.12
N HIS A 54 5.18 -4.05 -5.87
CA HIS A 54 5.99 -3.52 -6.97
C HIS A 54 5.98 -4.46 -8.17
N LEU A 55 6.10 -3.87 -9.35
CA LEU A 55 6.27 -4.57 -10.62
C LEU A 55 7.67 -4.32 -11.14
N GLU A 56 8.29 -5.34 -11.70
CA GLU A 56 9.59 -5.26 -12.37
C GLU A 56 9.45 -5.73 -13.80
N SER A 57 9.77 -4.83 -14.73
CA SER A 57 9.79 -5.16 -16.16
C SER A 57 11.04 -5.94 -16.53
N ILE A 58 11.03 -6.57 -17.71
CA ILE A 58 12.20 -7.25 -18.28
C ILE A 58 13.43 -6.33 -18.45
N GLU A 59 13.22 -5.02 -18.56
CA GLU A 59 14.28 -4.02 -18.67
C GLU A 59 14.80 -3.55 -17.30
N GLY A 60 14.28 -4.12 -16.21
CA GLY A 60 14.63 -3.76 -14.83
C GLY A 60 13.92 -2.50 -14.31
N HIS A 61 12.93 -1.97 -15.04
CA HIS A 61 12.15 -0.84 -14.56
C HIS A 61 11.24 -1.29 -13.41
N LYS A 62 11.32 -0.59 -12.28
CA LYS A 62 10.46 -0.85 -11.12
C LYS A 62 9.32 0.16 -11.06
N THR A 63 8.09 -0.35 -10.93
CA THR A 63 6.89 0.45 -10.64
C THR A 63 6.43 0.13 -9.23
N LEU A 64 6.38 1.14 -8.35
CA LEU A 64 5.87 1.01 -6.99
C LEU A 64 4.36 1.27 -6.99
N VAL A 65 3.62 0.47 -6.22
CA VAL A 65 2.16 0.54 -6.14
C VAL A 65 1.76 0.52 -4.67
N GLN A 66 1.23 1.64 -4.18
CA GLN A 66 0.58 1.75 -2.88
C GLN A 66 -0.91 1.43 -3.03
N VAL A 67 -1.42 0.51 -2.21
CA VAL A 67 -2.80 0.07 -2.18
C VAL A 67 -3.52 0.69 -0.99
N LYS A 68 -4.57 1.48 -1.25
CA LYS A 68 -5.48 1.98 -0.21
C LYS A 68 -6.90 1.48 -0.50
N HIS A 69 -7.50 0.81 0.49
CA HIS A 69 -8.89 0.38 0.45
C HIS A 69 -9.68 1.00 1.60
N SER A 70 -10.85 1.56 1.30
CA SER A 70 -11.79 2.03 2.32
C SER A 70 -13.18 1.50 1.99
N ILE A 71 -13.83 0.91 2.99
CA ILE A 71 -15.21 0.41 2.88
C ILE A 71 -16.19 1.58 2.68
N ASN A 72 -15.88 2.73 3.27
CA ASN A 72 -16.66 3.96 3.10
C ASN A 72 -16.06 4.81 1.99
N LYS A 73 -16.91 5.48 1.19
CA LYS A 73 -16.44 6.46 0.21
C LYS A 73 -15.71 7.60 0.93
N SER A 74 -14.38 7.58 0.84
CA SER A 74 -13.50 8.68 1.21
C SER A 74 -12.69 9.07 -0.01
N ASN A 75 -12.68 10.35 -0.34
CA ASN A 75 -11.82 10.84 -1.41
C ASN A 75 -10.43 11.09 -0.84
N ILE A 76 -9.40 10.69 -1.58
CA ILE A 76 -8.04 11.18 -1.35
C ILE A 76 -8.06 12.67 -1.70
N THR A 77 -7.60 13.52 -0.79
CA THR A 77 -7.55 14.97 -0.97
C THR A 77 -6.14 15.49 -0.79
N ASN A 78 -5.87 16.73 -1.18
CA ASN A 78 -4.58 17.38 -0.92
C ASN A 78 -4.23 17.53 0.57
N LYS A 79 -5.16 17.25 1.50
CA LYS A 79 -4.89 17.26 2.94
C LYS A 79 -4.62 15.87 3.50
N ASP A 80 -4.64 14.84 2.65
CA ASP A 80 -4.39 13.47 3.05
C ASP A 80 -2.91 13.28 3.41
N ILE A 81 -2.65 13.07 4.70
CA ILE A 81 -1.29 12.92 5.20
C ILE A 81 -0.64 11.62 4.74
N ASP A 82 -1.42 10.56 4.52
CA ASP A 82 -0.89 9.27 4.08
C ASP A 82 -0.44 9.38 2.62
N LEU A 83 -1.20 10.10 1.78
CA LEU A 83 -0.78 10.41 0.41
C LEU A 83 0.58 11.11 0.39
N TRP A 84 0.75 12.18 1.18
CA TRP A 84 2.01 12.94 1.18
C TRP A 84 3.18 12.12 1.74
N LYS A 85 2.93 11.26 2.73
CA LYS A 85 3.94 10.32 3.23
C LYS A 85 4.36 9.32 2.16
N THR A 86 3.42 8.72 1.42
CA THR A 86 3.73 7.81 0.31
C THR A 86 4.59 8.51 -0.74
N LEU A 87 4.19 9.72 -1.17
CA LEU A 87 4.96 10.51 -2.15
C LEU A 87 6.36 10.86 -1.65
N TYR A 88 6.49 11.24 -0.37
CA TYR A 88 7.79 11.50 0.24
C TYR A 88 8.67 10.25 0.24
N ASN A 89 8.14 9.11 0.69
CA ASN A 89 8.86 7.84 0.69
C ASN A 89 9.32 7.43 -0.71
N TRP A 90 8.47 7.60 -1.73
CA TRP A 90 8.86 7.35 -3.12
C TRP A 90 9.98 8.29 -3.59
N SER A 91 9.92 9.57 -3.21
CA SER A 91 10.96 10.55 -3.56
C SER A 91 12.32 10.19 -2.97
N GLU A 92 12.35 9.61 -1.77
CA GLU A 92 13.56 9.10 -1.14
C GLU A 92 14.00 7.76 -1.77
N ALA A 93 13.06 6.85 -2.00
CA ALA A 93 13.33 5.53 -2.57
C ALA A 93 14.00 5.60 -3.96
N ILE A 94 13.60 6.55 -4.81
CA ILE A 94 14.19 6.74 -6.14
C ILE A 94 15.70 7.02 -6.06
N LYS A 95 16.17 7.71 -5.02
CA LYS A 95 17.61 8.01 -4.83
C LYS A 95 18.42 6.75 -4.53
N THR A 96 17.79 5.69 -4.03
CA THR A 96 18.47 4.46 -3.60
C THR A 96 18.25 3.31 -4.58
N ILE A 97 17.05 3.19 -5.15
CA ILE A 97 16.69 2.09 -6.06
C ILE A 97 17.41 2.23 -7.41
N GLY A 98 17.66 3.46 -7.87
CA GLY A 98 18.39 3.73 -9.13
C GLY A 98 19.92 3.54 -9.05
N ASP A 99 20.48 3.36 -7.85
CA ASP A 99 21.93 3.35 -7.62
C ASP A 99 22.57 1.95 -7.70
N LYS A 100 21.78 0.91 -7.99
CA LYS A 100 22.33 -0.38 -8.42
C LYS A 100 22.75 -0.28 -9.89
N SER A 101 23.88 0.40 -10.11
CA SER A 101 24.81 -0.08 -11.12
C SER A 101 25.02 -1.57 -10.86
N ILE A 102 24.53 -2.38 -11.80
CA ILE A 102 24.68 -3.82 -11.76
C ILE A 102 26.19 -4.07 -11.80
N SER A 103 26.76 -4.45 -10.66
CA SER A 103 28.06 -5.09 -10.62
C SER A 103 27.93 -6.39 -11.39
N LEU A 104 28.71 -6.46 -12.48
CA LEU A 104 28.99 -7.60 -13.38
C LEU A 104 28.59 -8.98 -12.85
#